data_AF-A0A6C0ENM9-F1
#
_entry.id   AF-A0A6C0ENM9-F1
#
_cell.length_a   1.000
_cell.length_b   1.000
_cell.length_c   1.000
_cell.angle_alpha   90.00
_cell.angle_beta   90.00
_cell.angle_gamma   90.00
#
_symmetry.space_group_name_H-M   'P 1'
#
loop_
_entity.id
_entity.type
_entity.pdbx_description
1 polymer ?
#
loop_
_entity_poly.entity_id
_entity_poly.type
_entity_poly.pdbx_seq_one_letter_code
_entity_poly.pdbx_strand_id
1 'polypeptide(L)'
;MAEDATQKIRDTLKEWISYDDEERELRRQIKVLKDKKVTNSDKILEFMRDNEVDNFALEGNGLGNISRSVRTSRPALKRNVIRTQLLLQFADQPQRVAEVLRAIEGIPEGAEDMSVGGTQRELLVRRIPREKRTVGMTM
;
A
#
# COMPACT_ATOMS: atom_id res chain seq x y z
N MET A 1 10.54 -38.77 19.69
CA MET A 1 11.06 -38.06 18.49
C MET A 1 9.98 -37.20 17.81
N ALA A 2 8.76 -37.71 17.54
CA ALA A 2 7.67 -36.91 16.93
C ALA A 2 7.06 -35.82 17.85
N GLU A 3 7.08 -36.05 19.16
CA GLU A 3 6.52 -35.14 20.17
C GLU A 3 7.34 -33.83 20.29
N ASP A 4 8.66 -33.92 20.16
CA ASP A 4 9.59 -32.77 20.15
C ASP A 4 9.41 -31.89 18.89
N ALA A 5 9.23 -32.52 17.72
CA ALA A 5 8.96 -31.79 16.47
C ALA A 5 7.62 -31.04 16.51
N THR A 6 6.59 -31.65 17.08
CA THR A 6 5.26 -31.03 17.24
C THR A 6 5.32 -29.85 18.20
N GLN A 7 6.10 -29.95 19.28
CA GLN A 7 6.28 -28.88 20.24
C GLN A 7 7.02 -27.68 19.63
N LYS A 8 8.10 -27.94 18.88
CA LYS A 8 8.84 -26.89 18.15
C LYS A 8 7.96 -26.11 17.18
N ILE A 9 7.16 -26.81 16.37
CA ILE A 9 6.23 -26.16 15.43
C ILE A 9 5.18 -25.30 16.17
N ARG A 10 4.67 -25.79 17.30
CA ARG A 10 3.72 -25.04 18.13
C ARG A 10 4.32 -23.74 18.65
N ASP A 11 5.58 -23.76 19.06
CA ASP A 11 6.25 -22.57 19.58
C ASP A 11 6.57 -21.58 18.45
N THR A 12 7.04 -22.06 17.28
CA THR A 12 7.20 -21.21 16.08
C THR A 12 5.88 -20.57 15.64
N LEU A 13 4.76 -21.29 15.73
CA LEU A 13 3.44 -20.73 15.40
C LEU A 13 3.04 -19.62 16.38
N LYS A 14 3.32 -19.78 17.67
CA LYS A 14 3.04 -18.75 18.68
C LYS A 14 3.89 -17.50 18.44
N GLU A 15 5.17 -17.67 18.15
CA GLU A 15 6.07 -16.55 17.80
C GLU A 15 5.58 -15.83 16.55
N TRP A 16 5.24 -16.57 15.49
CA TRP A 16 4.68 -15.99 14.27
C TRP A 16 3.40 -15.19 14.52
N ILE A 17 2.49 -15.71 15.36
CA ILE A 17 1.28 -14.98 15.77
C ILE A 17 1.62 -13.70 16.54
N SER A 18 2.60 -13.77 17.45
CA SER A 18 3.04 -12.60 18.23
C SER A 18 3.58 -11.50 17.31
N TYR A 19 4.39 -11.86 16.30
CA TYR A 19 4.91 -10.90 15.33
C TYR A 19 3.81 -10.34 14.42
N ASP A 20 2.83 -11.13 13.99
CA ASP A 20 1.67 -10.64 13.22
C ASP A 20 0.83 -9.64 14.05
N ASP A 21 0.66 -9.87 15.35
CA ASP A 21 -0.06 -8.95 16.25
C ASP A 21 0.72 -7.64 16.46
N GLU A 22 2.03 -7.71 16.69
CA GLU A 22 2.90 -6.54 16.84
C GLU A 22 2.95 -5.70 15.54
N GLU A 23 3.09 -6.35 14.38
CA GLU A 23 3.09 -5.66 13.09
C GLU A 23 1.77 -4.90 12.86
N ARG A 24 0.63 -5.51 13.21
CA ARG A 24 -0.68 -4.86 13.07
C ARG A 24 -0.79 -3.62 13.94
N GLU A 25 -0.29 -3.69 15.17
CA GLU A 25 -0.30 -2.55 16.09
C GLU A 25 0.64 -1.44 15.62
N LEU A 26 1.87 -1.77 15.21
CA LEU A 26 2.82 -0.81 14.64
C LEU A 26 2.27 -0.13 13.39
N ARG A 27 1.62 -0.87 12.49
CA ARG A 27 0.96 -0.30 11.30
C ARG A 27 -0.15 0.68 11.70
N ARG A 28 -0.88 0.41 12.78
CA ARG A 28 -1.93 1.29 13.31
C ARG A 28 -1.32 2.58 13.87
N GLN A 29 -0.23 2.48 14.63
CA GLN A 29 0.49 3.63 15.16
C GLN A 29 1.11 4.49 14.05
N ILE A 30 1.73 3.85 13.05
CA ILE A 30 2.26 4.53 11.85
C ILE A 30 1.16 5.31 11.13
N LYS A 31 -0.05 4.73 11.02
CA LYS A 31 -1.19 5.43 10.42
C LYS A 31 -1.55 6.68 11.22
N VAL A 32 -1.70 6.55 12.55
CA VAL A 32 -2.02 7.70 13.42
C VAL A 32 -0.96 8.80 13.32
N LEU A 33 0.33 8.44 13.29
CA LEU A 33 1.43 9.39 13.13
C LEU A 33 1.41 10.08 11.77
N LYS A 34 1.13 9.34 10.68
CA LYS A 34 0.96 9.92 9.34
C LYS A 34 -0.19 10.90 9.29
N ASP A 35 -1.34 10.55 9.86
CA ASP A 35 -2.51 11.42 9.89
C ASP A 35 -2.21 12.71 10.67
N LYS A 36 -1.58 12.61 11.86
CA LYS A 36 -1.12 13.77 12.63
C LYS A 36 -0.12 14.64 11.88
N LYS A 37 0.83 14.02 11.17
CA LYS A 37 1.81 14.74 10.34
C LYS A 37 1.11 15.53 9.24
N VAL A 38 0.15 14.92 8.54
CA VAL A 38 -0.64 15.60 7.49
C VAL A 38 -1.39 16.79 8.10
N THR A 39 -2.11 16.62 9.21
CA THR A 39 -2.80 17.73 9.88
C THR A 39 -1.84 18.87 10.24
N ASN A 40 -0.64 18.57 10.75
CA ASN A 40 0.34 19.60 11.09
C ASN A 40 0.92 20.27 9.84
N SER A 41 1.18 19.50 8.76
CA SER A 41 1.63 20.06 7.48
C SER A 41 0.60 21.03 6.89
N ASP A 42 -0.69 20.72 6.98
CA ASP A 42 -1.74 21.61 6.48
C ASP A 42 -1.76 22.95 7.24
N LYS A 43 -1.64 22.91 8.57
CA LYS A 43 -1.53 24.12 9.41
C LYS A 43 -0.29 24.96 9.07
N ILE A 44 0.86 24.31 8.88
CA ILE A 44 2.10 25.00 8.51
C ILE A 44 1.95 25.65 7.14
N LEU A 45 1.40 24.92 6.16
CA LEU A 45 1.19 25.44 4.81
C LEU A 45 0.15 26.56 4.76
N GLU A 46 -0.86 26.53 5.63
CA GLU A 46 -1.82 27.63 5.82
C GLU A 46 -1.11 28.88 6.34
N PHE A 47 -0.36 28.76 7.44
CA PHE A 47 0.44 29.85 7.96
C PHE A 47 1.41 30.44 6.91
N MET A 48 2.09 29.59 6.15
CA MET A 48 3.01 30.02 5.08
C MET A 48 2.30 30.80 3.96
N ARG A 49 1.04 30.45 3.62
CA ARG A 49 0.25 31.21 2.64
C ARG A 49 -0.14 32.57 3.20
N ASP A 50 -0.68 32.58 4.41
CA ASP A 50 -1.27 33.77 5.01
C ASP A 50 -0.21 34.85 5.30
N ASN A 51 1.04 34.43 5.52
CA ASN A 51 2.16 35.31 5.82
C ASN A 51 3.15 35.46 4.66
N GLU A 52 2.85 34.89 3.48
CA GLU A 52 3.73 34.94 2.30
C GLU A 52 5.17 34.46 2.58
N VAL A 53 5.31 33.43 3.43
CA VAL A 53 6.61 32.85 3.80
C VAL A 53 6.87 31.58 3.00
N ASP A 54 7.93 31.58 2.20
CA ASP A 54 8.31 30.39 1.42
C ASP A 54 9.29 29.45 2.14
N ASN A 55 10.05 29.96 3.12
CA ASN A 55 11.10 29.20 3.82
C ASN A 55 11.10 29.46 5.32
N PHE A 56 11.24 28.39 6.10
CA PHE A 56 11.58 28.43 7.52
C PHE A 56 12.99 27.86 7.74
N ALA A 57 13.87 28.66 8.32
CA ALA A 57 15.08 28.15 8.95
C ALA A 57 14.72 27.65 10.35
N LEU A 58 14.98 26.38 10.65
CA LEU A 58 14.73 25.84 11.98
C LEU A 58 15.95 26.10 12.87
N GLU A 59 15.73 26.74 14.02
CA GLU A 59 16.80 26.97 14.99
C GLU A 59 17.14 25.67 15.74
N GLY A 60 18.42 25.29 15.70
CA GLY A 60 18.98 24.10 16.37
C GLY A 60 19.88 23.28 15.45
N ASN A 61 20.89 22.62 16.03
CA ASN A 61 21.93 21.91 15.27
C ASN A 61 21.34 20.82 14.36
N GLY A 62 21.34 21.05 13.05
CA GLY A 62 21.05 20.05 12.02
C GLY A 62 19.58 19.87 11.64
N LEU A 63 18.65 20.71 12.14
CA LEU A 63 17.22 20.60 11.81
C LEU A 63 16.88 21.03 10.36
N GLY A 64 17.77 21.76 9.70
CA GLY A 64 17.65 22.13 8.29
C GLY A 64 16.61 23.24 8.05
N ASN A 65 16.07 23.29 6.83
CA ASN A 65 15.03 24.23 6.44
C ASN A 65 13.75 23.50 5.98
N ILE A 66 12.61 24.16 6.16
CA ILE A 66 11.33 23.75 5.57
C ILE A 66 10.99 24.76 4.50
N SER A 67 10.92 24.30 3.25
CA SER A 67 10.53 25.13 2.11
C SER A 67 9.18 24.67 1.55
N ARG A 68 8.36 25.64 1.14
CA ARG A 68 7.13 25.37 0.41
C ARG A 68 7.48 25.11 -1.05
N SER A 69 7.10 23.94 -1.57
CA SER A 69 7.23 23.62 -3.00
C SER A 69 5.89 23.20 -3.58
N VAL A 70 5.51 23.80 -4.71
CA VAL A 70 4.30 23.45 -5.45
C VAL A 70 4.69 22.61 -6.66
N ARG A 71 4.28 21.34 -6.66
CA ARG A 71 4.48 20.44 -7.81
C ARG A 71 3.14 20.05 -8.41
N THR A 72 2.96 20.34 -9.69
CA THR A 72 1.83 19.82 -10.46
C THR A 72 2.24 18.50 -11.11
N SER A 73 1.53 17.41 -10.80
CA SER A 73 1.73 16.12 -11.44
C SER A 73 0.42 15.63 -12.03
N ARG A 74 0.51 14.94 -13.19
CA ARG A 74 -0.64 14.24 -13.75
C ARG A 74 -0.92 13.00 -12.91
N PRO A 75 -2.20 12.62 -12.72
CA PRO A 75 -2.54 11.39 -12.04
C PRO A 75 -1.93 10.20 -12.80
N ALA A 76 -1.45 9.20 -12.05
CA ALA A 76 -0.95 7.98 -12.65
C ALA A 76 -2.07 7.26 -13.42
N LEU A 77 -1.73 6.70 -14.59
CA LEU A 77 -2.66 5.88 -15.36
C LEU A 77 -2.93 4.58 -14.61
N LYS A 78 -4.19 4.36 -14.23
CA LYS A 78 -4.61 3.15 -13.51
C LYS A 78 -4.65 1.97 -14.49
N ARG A 79 -4.11 0.81 -14.10
CA ARG A 79 -4.10 -0.41 -14.91
C ARG A 79 -5.49 -0.79 -15.45
N ASN A 80 -6.53 -0.66 -14.64
CA ASN A 80 -7.91 -0.97 -15.06
C ASN A 80 -8.41 0.00 -16.14
N VAL A 81 -8.03 1.28 -16.07
CA VAL A 81 -8.38 2.27 -17.09
C VAL A 81 -7.68 1.93 -18.39
N ILE A 82 -6.38 1.60 -18.35
CA ILE A 82 -5.62 1.17 -19.54
C ILE A 82 -6.29 -0.05 -20.19
N ARG A 83 -6.60 -1.09 -19.41
CA ARG A 83 -7.25 -2.31 -19.91
C ARG A 83 -8.61 -2.03 -20.55
N THR A 84 -9.45 -1.24 -19.88
CA THR A 84 -10.78 -0.90 -20.37
C THR A 84 -10.68 -0.11 -21.69
N GLN A 85 -9.79 0.88 -21.75
CA GLN A 85 -9.61 1.69 -22.96
C GLN A 85 -9.03 0.87 -24.13
N LEU A 86 -8.11 -0.06 -23.87
CA LEU A 86 -7.61 -0.98 -24.91
C LEU A 86 -8.72 -1.89 -25.44
N LEU A 87 -9.57 -2.45 -24.56
CA LEU A 87 -10.71 -3.27 -24.99
C LEU A 87 -11.72 -2.49 -25.83
N LEU A 88 -11.98 -1.23 -25.47
CA LEU A 88 -12.86 -0.36 -26.24
C LEU A 88 -12.26 0.02 -27.61
N GLN A 89 -10.98 0.38 -27.64
CA GLN A 89 -10.30 0.82 -28.86
C GLN A 89 -10.06 -0.33 -29.86
N PHE A 90 -9.87 -1.55 -29.36
CA PHE A 90 -9.66 -2.76 -30.16
C PHE A 90 -10.84 -3.74 -30.03
N ALA A 91 -12.08 -3.21 -29.97
CA ALA A 91 -13.28 -4.02 -29.82
C ALA A 91 -13.40 -5.14 -30.89
N ASP A 92 -12.98 -4.85 -32.12
CA ASP A 92 -12.99 -5.80 -33.24
C ASP A 92 -11.81 -6.79 -33.21
N GLN A 93 -10.81 -6.57 -32.35
CA GLN A 93 -9.57 -7.36 -32.29
C GLN A 93 -9.14 -7.62 -30.83
N PRO A 94 -9.92 -8.40 -30.06
CA PRO A 94 -9.62 -8.66 -28.65
C PRO A 94 -8.30 -9.42 -28.43
N GLN A 95 -7.85 -10.20 -29.43
CA GLN A 95 -6.57 -10.91 -29.43
C GLN A 95 -5.38 -9.95 -29.26
N ARG A 96 -5.40 -8.80 -29.94
CA ARG A 96 -4.34 -7.78 -29.86
C ARG A 96 -4.26 -7.11 -28.50
N VAL A 97 -5.38 -7.03 -27.78
CA VAL A 97 -5.39 -6.48 -26.41
C VAL A 97 -4.56 -7.37 -25.48
N ALA A 98 -4.68 -8.70 -25.61
CA ALA A 98 -3.90 -9.63 -24.81
C ALA A 98 -2.39 -9.55 -25.12
N GLU A 99 -2.02 -9.36 -26.39
CA GLU A 99 -0.62 -9.13 -26.81
C GLU A 99 -0.05 -7.83 -26.21
N VAL A 100 -0.78 -6.72 -26.34
CA VAL A 100 -0.35 -5.42 -25.80
C VAL A 100 -0.22 -5.46 -24.28
N LEU A 101 -1.15 -6.10 -23.58
CA LEU A 101 -1.07 -6.24 -22.12
C LEU A 101 0.12 -7.09 -21.69
N ARG A 102 0.42 -8.18 -22.40
CA ARG A 102 1.63 -9.00 -22.15
C ARG A 102 2.90 -8.20 -22.35
N ALA A 103 2.98 -7.41 -23.43
CA ALA A 103 4.13 -6.54 -23.69
C ALA A 103 4.31 -5.48 -22.60
N ILE A 104 3.22 -4.86 -22.12
CA ILE A 104 3.25 -3.91 -20.99
C ILE A 104 3.71 -4.59 -19.69
N GLU A 105 3.32 -5.85 -19.48
CA GLU A 105 3.71 -6.66 -18.33
C GLU A 105 5.12 -7.27 -18.47
N GLY A 106 5.77 -7.11 -19.63
CA GLY A 106 7.13 -7.60 -19.90
C GLY A 106 7.21 -9.11 -20.16
N ILE A 107 6.08 -9.76 -20.50
CA ILE A 107 6.00 -11.19 -20.74
C ILE A 107 6.36 -11.47 -22.22
N PRO A 108 7.33 -12.35 -22.52
CA PRO A 108 7.71 -12.70 -23.89
C PRO A 108 6.55 -13.32 -24.70
N GLU A 109 6.53 -13.06 -26.02
CA GLU A 109 5.57 -13.70 -26.93
C GLU A 109 5.75 -15.23 -26.96
N GLY A 110 4.65 -15.99 -26.88
CA GLY A 110 4.66 -17.47 -26.89
C GLY A 110 4.73 -18.13 -25.51
N ALA A 111 4.86 -17.36 -24.43
CA ALA A 111 4.69 -17.84 -23.07
C ALA A 111 3.19 -17.96 -22.72
N GLU A 112 2.59 -19.12 -22.96
CA GLU A 112 1.17 -19.38 -22.64
C GLU A 112 0.92 -19.66 -21.15
N ASP A 113 1.98 -19.94 -20.39
CA ASP A 113 1.88 -20.26 -18.98
C ASP A 113 2.06 -18.99 -18.13
N MET A 114 1.07 -18.67 -17.30
CA MET A 114 1.11 -17.58 -16.30
C MET A 114 2.25 -17.77 -15.29
N SER A 115 2.89 -18.95 -15.25
CA SER A 115 4.14 -19.22 -14.52
C SER A 115 5.37 -18.53 -15.14
N VAL A 116 5.34 -18.20 -16.42
CA VAL A 116 6.43 -17.52 -17.15
C VAL A 116 6.32 -16.00 -16.89
N GLY A 117 6.61 -15.62 -15.64
CA GLY A 117 6.59 -14.24 -15.18
C GLY A 117 6.01 -14.07 -13.77
N GLY A 118 5.20 -15.02 -13.31
CA GLY A 118 4.65 -15.04 -11.96
C GLY A 118 5.55 -15.78 -10.97
N THR A 119 5.94 -15.14 -9.86
CA THR A 119 6.56 -15.86 -8.73
C THR A 119 5.48 -16.48 -7.85
N GLN A 120 5.40 -17.80 -7.79
CA GLN A 120 4.57 -18.48 -6.79
C GLN A 120 5.20 -18.37 -5.41
N ARG A 121 4.42 -17.97 -4.40
CA ARG A 121 4.84 -17.89 -3.01
C ARG A 121 3.75 -18.46 -2.11
N GLU A 122 4.10 -19.40 -1.25
CA GLU A 122 3.23 -19.86 -0.18
C GLU A 122 3.25 -18.84 0.96
N LEU A 123 2.07 -18.49 1.48
CA LEU A 123 1.92 -17.46 2.50
C LEU A 123 1.02 -17.96 3.63
N LEU A 124 1.48 -17.77 4.86
CA LEU A 124 0.64 -17.94 6.05
C LEU A 124 -0.35 -16.78 6.14
N VAL A 125 -1.63 -17.09 6.36
CA VAL A 125 -2.70 -16.09 6.46
C VAL A 125 -3.54 -16.35 7.70
N ARG A 126 -3.61 -15.37 8.59
CA ARG A 126 -4.45 -15.42 9.80
C ARG A 126 -5.72 -14.58 9.62
N ARG A 127 -6.88 -15.23 9.71
CA ARG A 127 -8.19 -14.57 9.72
C ARG A 127 -8.60 -14.26 11.17
N ILE A 128 -8.75 -12.97 11.50
CA ILE A 128 -9.30 -12.55 12.79
C ILE A 128 -10.77 -12.14 12.58
N PRO A 129 -11.73 -12.75 13.29
CA PRO A 129 -13.13 -12.34 13.23
C PRO A 129 -13.29 -10.86 13.61
N ARG A 130 -14.08 -10.11 12.84
CA ARG A 130 -14.46 -8.76 13.24
C ARG A 130 -15.53 -8.86 14.32
N GLU A 131 -15.31 -8.21 15.47
CA GLU A 131 -16.36 -8.05 16.47
C GLU A 131 -17.56 -7.35 15.84
N LYS A 132 -18.74 -7.99 15.92
CA LYS A 132 -20.00 -7.36 15.54
C LYS A 132 -20.26 -6.23 16.53
N ARG A 133 -20.14 -4.97 16.09
CA ARG A 133 -20.71 -3.84 16.83
C ARG A 133 -22.22 -4.04 16.88
N THR A 134 -22.74 -4.55 17.99
CA THR A 134 -24.15 -4.42 18.35
C THR A 134 -24.39 -2.94 18.61
N VAL A 135 -24.95 -2.25 17.63
CA VAL A 135 -25.46 -0.88 17.82
C VAL A 135 -26.64 -1.02 18.78
N GLY A 136 -26.44 -0.61 20.03
CA GLY A 136 -27.53 -0.49 20.99
C GLY A 136 -28.50 0.57 20.47
N MET A 137 -29.67 0.13 20.06
CA MET A 137 -30.80 1.00 19.72
C MET A 137 -31.41 1.42 21.05
N THR A 138 -31.04 2.60 21.56
CA THR A 138 -31.75 3.24 22.66
C THR A 138 -33.10 3.72 22.11
N MET A 139 -34.19 3.14 22.62
CA MET A 139 -35.55 3.67 22.46
C MET A 139 -35.73 4.93 23.29
#